data_AF-A0A1J3HBI2-F1
#
_entry.id   AF-A0A1J3HBI2-F1
#
_cell.length_a   1.000
_cell.length_b   1.000
_cell.length_c   1.000
_cell.angle_alpha   90.00
_cell.angle_beta   90.00
_cell.angle_gamma   90.00
#
_symmetry.space_group_name_H-M   'P 1'
#
loop_
_entity.id
_entity.type
_entity.pdbx_description
1 polymer ?
#
loop_
_entity_poly.entity_id
_entity_poly.type
_entity_poly.pdbx_seq_one_letter_code
_entity_poly.pdbx_strand_id
1 'polypeptide(L)'
;MEAKKVTEEEEETWRRGIVTSVMRIVSTRLPQRDLISLLLVSPWLYRTLVAYPSIWLNIDLREMTNAGDRLLSALSLPRYRQVKHINLEFSQGIEDSHLKLVNRQCHDALLSLECLNLNGCQKISDSGIEAITSICPKLKIISIYWNVRVTDDCIRHLVKNCRNIIDLNLSGCKGLTDKGMQLVAETYQDLESLNITSTRLFIKMDV
;
A
#
# COMPACT_ATOMS: atom_id res chain seq x y z
N MET A 1 17.87 -53.99 13.94
CA MET A 1 16.87 -52.92 13.74
C MET A 1 17.14 -52.33 12.37
N GLU A 2 16.42 -52.81 11.34
CA GLU A 2 16.49 -52.23 10.00
C GLU A 2 15.73 -50.89 9.99
N ALA A 3 16.42 -49.82 9.62
CA ALA A 3 15.78 -48.53 9.38
C ALA A 3 14.84 -48.67 8.18
N LYS A 4 13.54 -48.46 8.39
CA LYS A 4 12.55 -48.39 7.31
C LYS A 4 13.00 -47.30 6.33
N LYS A 5 13.38 -47.71 5.12
CA LYS A 5 13.74 -46.81 4.02
C LYS A 5 12.45 -46.13 3.57
N VAL A 6 12.30 -44.84 3.88
CA VAL A 6 11.17 -44.03 3.43
C VAL A 6 11.14 -44.09 1.90
N THR A 7 9.99 -44.41 1.32
CA THR A 7 9.84 -44.51 -0.13
C THR A 7 9.78 -43.10 -0.74
N GLU A 8 10.27 -42.93 -1.99
CA GLU A 8 10.25 -41.62 -2.68
C GLU A 8 8.85 -41.01 -2.72
N GLU A 9 7.81 -41.84 -2.83
CA GLU A 9 6.40 -41.42 -2.80
C GLU A 9 5.96 -40.87 -1.43
N GLU A 10 6.41 -41.48 -0.32
CA GLU A 10 6.12 -40.98 1.03
C GLU A 10 6.84 -39.65 1.28
N GLU A 11 8.09 -39.51 0.84
CA GLU A 11 8.84 -38.25 0.90
C GLU A 11 8.20 -37.14 0.09
N GLU A 12 7.73 -37.44 -1.13
CA GLU A 12 7.10 -36.46 -2.01
C GLU A 12 5.70 -36.03 -1.53
N THR A 13 5.00 -36.92 -0.83
CA THR A 13 3.73 -36.62 -0.16
C THR A 13 3.96 -35.77 1.08
N TRP A 14 5.01 -36.07 1.86
CA TRP A 14 5.45 -35.25 3.00
C TRP A 14 5.84 -33.84 2.55
N ARG A 15 6.65 -33.73 1.47
CA ARG A 15 7.05 -32.46 0.88
C ARG A 15 5.85 -31.65 0.37
N ARG A 16 4.85 -32.28 -0.24
CA ARG A 16 3.65 -31.58 -0.75
C ARG A 16 2.73 -31.07 0.37
N GLY A 17 2.43 -31.88 1.38
CA GLY A 17 1.46 -31.51 2.42
C GLY A 17 2.03 -30.63 3.53
N ILE A 18 3.26 -30.92 3.98
CA ILE A 18 3.85 -30.22 5.12
C ILE A 18 4.50 -28.91 4.69
N VAL A 19 5.19 -28.88 3.55
CA VAL A 19 5.82 -27.63 3.11
C VAL A 19 4.78 -26.60 2.68
N THR A 20 3.64 -27.00 2.10
CA THR A 20 2.51 -26.08 1.85
C THR A 20 1.90 -25.55 3.16
N SER A 21 1.73 -26.43 4.15
CA SER A 21 1.23 -26.05 5.48
C SER A 21 2.19 -25.11 6.23
N VAL A 22 3.49 -25.38 6.17
CA VAL A 22 4.54 -24.54 6.73
C VAL A 22 4.62 -23.21 5.99
N MET A 23 4.60 -23.21 4.65
CA MET A 23 4.63 -21.98 3.86
C MET A 23 3.41 -21.11 4.12
N ARG A 24 2.23 -21.70 4.38
CA ARG A 24 1.05 -20.94 4.81
C ARG A 24 1.30 -20.19 6.14
N ILE A 25 2.03 -20.79 7.08
CA ILE A 25 2.38 -20.16 8.36
C ILE A 25 3.52 -19.15 8.19
N VAL A 26 4.55 -19.50 7.43
CA VAL A 26 5.73 -18.64 7.19
C VAL A 26 5.32 -17.40 6.39
N SER A 27 4.39 -17.55 5.43
CA SER A 27 3.87 -16.45 4.62
C SER A 27 3.12 -15.36 5.37
N THR A 28 2.65 -15.66 6.58
CA THR A 28 2.01 -14.63 7.43
C THR A 28 3.01 -13.92 8.33
N ARG A 29 4.26 -14.37 8.38
CA ARG A 29 5.30 -13.85 9.28
C ARG A 29 6.46 -13.15 8.57
N LEU A 30 6.66 -13.45 7.28
CA LEU A 30 7.72 -12.82 6.49
C LEU A 30 7.25 -11.49 5.88
N PRO A 31 8.13 -10.49 5.80
CA PRO A 31 7.91 -9.30 4.97
C PRO A 31 7.58 -9.68 3.54
N GLN A 32 6.78 -8.86 2.86
CA GLN A 32 6.36 -9.17 1.50
C GLN A 32 7.53 -9.34 0.53
N ARG A 33 8.58 -8.52 0.67
CA ARG A 33 9.80 -8.62 -0.13
C ARG A 33 10.47 -9.99 -0.01
N ASP A 34 10.52 -10.55 1.19
CA ASP A 34 11.11 -11.87 1.43
C ASP A 34 10.23 -12.96 0.81
N LEU A 35 8.91 -12.82 0.91
CA LEU A 35 7.96 -13.74 0.27
C LEU A 35 8.06 -13.76 -1.25
N ILE A 36 8.21 -12.59 -1.86
CA ILE A 36 8.44 -12.48 -3.31
C ILE A 36 9.77 -13.12 -3.68
N SER A 37 10.81 -12.98 -2.84
CA SER A 37 12.11 -13.61 -3.08
C SER A 37 12.02 -15.14 -3.08
N LEU A 38 11.13 -15.73 -2.27
CA LEU A 38 10.88 -17.18 -2.27
C LEU A 38 10.31 -17.70 -3.61
N LEU A 39 9.64 -16.84 -4.39
CA LEU A 39 9.15 -17.20 -5.73
C LEU A 39 10.30 -17.57 -6.69
N LEU A 40 11.51 -17.07 -6.43
CA LEU A 40 12.68 -17.28 -7.27
C LEU A 40 13.49 -18.52 -6.85
N VAL A 41 13.18 -19.13 -5.71
CA VAL A 41 13.99 -20.23 -5.14
C VAL A 41 13.80 -21.53 -5.92
N SER A 42 12.57 -21.85 -6.34
CA SER A 42 12.30 -23.02 -7.19
C SER A 42 10.95 -22.92 -7.92
N PRO A 43 10.77 -23.62 -9.05
CA PRO A 43 9.49 -23.68 -9.76
C PRO A 43 8.34 -24.23 -8.89
N TRP A 44 8.65 -25.12 -7.94
CA TRP A 44 7.65 -25.67 -7.04
C TRP A 44 7.18 -24.64 -6.01
N LEU A 45 8.11 -23.90 -5.38
CA LEU A 45 7.76 -22.82 -4.46
C LEU A 45 6.99 -21.70 -5.18
N TYR A 46 7.39 -21.37 -6.41
CA TYR A 46 6.64 -20.45 -7.26
C TYR A 46 5.18 -20.88 -7.40
N ARG A 47 4.92 -22.12 -7.84
CA ARG A 47 3.54 -22.63 -8.04
C ARG A 47 2.73 -22.60 -6.76
N THR A 48 3.35 -23.01 -5.65
CA THR A 48 2.73 -23.01 -4.33
C THR A 48 2.36 -21.59 -3.92
N LEU A 49 3.34 -20.69 -3.79
CA LEU A 49 3.14 -19.33 -3.28
C LEU A 49 2.25 -18.48 -4.20
N VAL A 50 2.33 -18.67 -5.52
CA VAL A 50 1.49 -17.94 -6.48
C VAL A 50 0.00 -18.13 -6.28
N ALA A 51 -0.41 -19.31 -5.79
CA ALA A 51 -1.80 -19.64 -5.54
C ALA A 51 -2.36 -19.01 -4.26
N TYR A 52 -1.53 -18.45 -3.35
CA TYR A 52 -2.01 -17.87 -2.10
C TYR A 52 -2.41 -16.40 -2.26
N PRO A 53 -3.71 -16.05 -2.10
CA PRO A 53 -4.19 -14.69 -2.30
C PRO A 53 -3.57 -13.67 -1.34
N SER A 54 -3.26 -14.09 -0.11
CA SER A 54 -2.72 -13.23 0.95
C SER A 54 -1.41 -12.53 0.57
N ILE A 55 -0.58 -13.17 -0.24
CA ILE A 55 0.71 -12.62 -0.69
C ILE A 55 0.52 -11.41 -1.62
N TRP A 56 -0.63 -11.35 -2.30
CA TRP A 56 -0.95 -10.33 -3.29
C TRP A 56 -1.79 -9.17 -2.72
N LEU A 57 -2.08 -9.20 -1.41
CA LEU A 57 -2.79 -8.12 -0.72
C LEU A 57 -1.90 -6.90 -0.43
N ASN A 58 -0.59 -7.07 -0.53
CA ASN A 58 0.38 -6.02 -0.27
C ASN A 58 1.09 -5.68 -1.58
N ILE A 59 1.61 -4.46 -1.72
CA ILE A 59 2.61 -4.09 -2.71
C ILE A 59 3.60 -3.18 -1.99
N ASP A 60 4.78 -3.71 -1.69
CA ASP A 60 5.86 -2.95 -1.07
C ASP A 60 6.92 -2.59 -2.10
N LEU A 61 7.02 -1.29 -2.38
CA LEU A 61 7.97 -0.67 -3.30
C LEU A 61 8.81 0.41 -2.59
N ARG A 62 8.91 0.35 -1.26
CA ARG A 62 9.70 1.31 -0.46
C ARG A 62 11.12 1.48 -1.01
N GLU A 63 11.55 2.73 -1.15
CA GLU A 63 12.89 3.12 -1.62
C GLU A 63 13.27 2.56 -3.00
N MET A 64 12.31 2.04 -3.77
CA MET A 64 12.58 1.49 -5.10
C MET A 64 12.72 2.59 -6.16
N THR A 65 13.62 2.36 -7.12
CA THR A 65 13.70 3.16 -8.34
C THR A 65 12.65 2.73 -9.36
N ASN A 66 12.18 3.69 -10.17
CA ASN A 66 11.11 3.50 -11.16
C ASN A 66 9.84 2.90 -10.53
N ALA A 67 9.52 3.31 -9.30
CA ALA A 67 8.39 2.74 -8.56
C ALA A 67 7.04 2.95 -9.27
N GLY A 68 6.88 4.05 -10.02
CA GLY A 68 5.68 4.31 -10.83
C GLY A 68 5.41 3.23 -11.87
N ASP A 69 6.40 2.90 -12.70
CA ASP A 69 6.29 1.84 -13.72
C ASP A 69 6.13 0.45 -13.09
N ARG A 70 6.82 0.20 -11.97
CA ARG A 70 6.69 -1.06 -11.21
C ARG A 70 5.28 -1.22 -10.65
N LEU A 71 4.71 -0.15 -10.12
CA LEU A 71 3.34 -0.13 -9.60
C LEU A 71 2.34 -0.41 -10.72
N LEU A 72 2.46 0.27 -11.86
CA LEU A 72 1.62 0.03 -13.04
C LEU A 72 1.72 -1.42 -13.51
N SER A 73 2.94 -1.93 -13.63
CA SER A 73 3.20 -3.32 -14.03
C SER A 73 2.57 -4.31 -13.05
N ALA A 74 2.71 -4.09 -11.74
CA ALA A 74 2.12 -4.95 -10.72
C ALA A 74 0.58 -4.92 -10.79
N LEU A 75 -0.03 -3.74 -10.79
CA LEU A 75 -1.48 -3.58 -10.78
C LEU A 75 -2.15 -4.07 -12.08
N SER A 76 -1.41 -4.16 -13.18
CA SER A 76 -1.90 -4.78 -14.41
C SER A 76 -2.13 -6.30 -14.28
N LEU A 77 -1.50 -6.96 -13.30
CA LEU A 77 -1.61 -8.40 -13.13
C LEU A 77 -2.89 -8.77 -12.37
N PRO A 78 -3.68 -9.75 -12.84
CA PRO A 78 -4.96 -10.13 -12.20
C PRO A 78 -4.87 -10.52 -10.73
N ARG A 79 -3.71 -11.00 -10.28
CA ARG A 79 -3.46 -11.41 -8.88
C ARG A 79 -3.55 -10.25 -7.88
N TYR A 80 -3.34 -9.01 -8.32
CA TYR A 80 -3.38 -7.82 -7.47
C TYR A 80 -4.74 -7.11 -7.44
N ARG A 81 -5.81 -7.74 -7.96
CA ARG A 81 -7.17 -7.16 -7.98
C ARG A 81 -7.80 -6.88 -6.60
N GLN A 82 -7.19 -7.38 -5.53
CA GLN A 82 -7.65 -7.19 -4.16
C GLN A 82 -6.53 -6.63 -3.29
N VAL A 83 -5.64 -5.81 -3.85
CA VAL A 83 -4.58 -5.17 -3.05
C VAL A 83 -5.24 -4.32 -1.95
N LYS A 84 -4.73 -4.47 -0.74
CA LYS A 84 -5.16 -3.76 0.47
C LYS A 84 -4.14 -2.73 0.94
N HIS A 85 -2.85 -3.00 0.74
CA HIS A 85 -1.77 -2.14 1.21
C HIS A 85 -0.80 -1.84 0.08
N ILE A 86 -0.54 -0.56 -0.17
CA ILE A 86 0.51 -0.11 -1.09
C ILE A 86 1.47 0.76 -0.30
N ASN A 87 2.75 0.38 -0.30
CA ASN A 87 3.83 1.14 0.30
C ASN A 87 4.79 1.65 -0.78
N LEU A 88 4.82 2.97 -0.94
CA LEU A 88 5.68 3.69 -1.88
C LEU A 88 6.61 4.66 -1.14
N GLU A 89 6.77 4.50 0.17
CA GLU A 89 7.61 5.41 0.96
C GLU A 89 9.02 5.55 0.38
N PHE A 90 9.45 6.81 0.22
CA PHE A 90 10.73 7.21 -0.39
C PHE A 90 11.00 6.60 -1.78
N SER A 91 9.94 6.16 -2.47
CA SER A 91 10.04 5.65 -3.84
C SER A 91 10.52 6.73 -4.79
N GLN A 92 11.50 6.38 -5.63
CA GLN A 92 12.07 7.30 -6.60
C GLN A 92 11.38 7.16 -7.96
N GLY A 93 11.09 8.30 -8.58
CA GLY A 93 10.54 8.37 -9.93
C GLY A 93 9.03 8.19 -10.05
N ILE A 94 8.29 8.02 -8.93
CA ILE A 94 6.83 8.10 -8.95
C ILE A 94 6.35 9.55 -9.04
N GLU A 95 5.34 9.80 -9.87
CA GLU A 95 4.83 11.14 -10.23
C GLU A 95 3.32 11.08 -10.49
N ASP A 96 2.65 12.23 -10.57
CA ASP A 96 1.21 12.35 -10.83
C ASP A 96 0.75 11.62 -12.11
N SER A 97 1.59 11.61 -13.16
CA SER A 97 1.31 10.91 -14.41
C SER A 97 1.08 9.41 -14.19
N HIS A 98 1.89 8.78 -13.33
CA HIS A 98 1.75 7.37 -12.97
C HIS A 98 0.44 7.12 -12.23
N LEU A 99 0.07 7.96 -11.24
CA LEU A 99 -1.19 7.81 -10.50
C LEU A 99 -2.42 8.04 -11.39
N LYS A 100 -2.32 8.96 -12.35
CA LYS A 100 -3.36 9.16 -13.39
C LYS A 100 -3.49 7.95 -14.32
N LEU A 101 -2.37 7.31 -14.67
CA LEU A 101 -2.41 6.07 -15.45
C LEU A 101 -3.01 4.92 -14.66
N VAL A 102 -2.67 4.78 -13.37
CA VAL A 102 -3.29 3.79 -12.47
C VAL A 102 -4.81 3.97 -12.45
N ASN A 103 -5.30 5.20 -12.30
CA ASN A 103 -6.73 5.50 -12.36
C ASN A 103 -7.37 5.08 -13.70
N ARG A 104 -6.72 5.37 -14.83
CA ARG A 104 -7.28 5.04 -16.15
C ARG A 104 -7.22 3.55 -16.49
N GLN A 105 -6.17 2.85 -16.09
CA GLN A 105 -5.83 1.52 -16.61
C GLN A 105 -6.03 0.39 -15.59
N CYS A 106 -5.98 0.70 -14.29
CA CYS A 106 -5.94 -0.30 -13.22
C CYS A 106 -6.87 0.02 -12.04
N HIS A 107 -7.92 0.85 -12.23
CA HIS A 107 -8.79 1.30 -11.14
C HIS A 107 -9.42 0.16 -10.34
N ASP A 108 -9.82 -0.93 -11.02
CA ASP A 108 -10.43 -2.09 -10.38
C ASP A 108 -9.54 -2.72 -9.31
N ALA A 109 -8.21 -2.62 -9.46
CA ALA A 109 -7.28 -3.19 -8.50
C ALA A 109 -7.33 -2.48 -7.13
N LEU A 110 -7.68 -1.19 -7.10
CA LEU A 110 -7.63 -0.38 -5.87
C LEU A 110 -8.99 -0.22 -5.17
N LEU A 111 -10.05 -0.86 -5.68
CA LEU A 111 -11.38 -0.83 -5.05
C LEU A 111 -11.39 -1.40 -3.61
N SER A 112 -10.40 -2.21 -3.27
CA SER A 112 -10.21 -2.78 -1.93
C SER A 112 -9.02 -2.22 -1.17
N LEU A 113 -8.41 -1.13 -1.65
CA LEU A 113 -7.27 -0.53 -0.99
C LEU A 113 -7.68 0.07 0.37
N GLU A 114 -6.99 -0.32 1.42
CA GLU A 114 -7.22 0.09 2.81
C GLU A 114 -6.08 1.00 3.33
N CYS A 115 -4.85 0.80 2.86
CA CYS A 115 -3.66 1.53 3.29
C CYS A 115 -2.82 1.99 2.10
N LEU A 116 -2.49 3.29 2.08
CA LEU A 116 -1.64 3.91 1.07
C LEU A 116 -0.56 4.76 1.72
N ASN A 117 0.69 4.37 1.56
CA ASN A 117 1.83 5.14 2.01
C ASN A 117 2.57 5.76 0.82
N LEU A 118 2.56 7.10 0.75
CA LEU A 118 3.22 7.93 -0.24
C LEU A 118 4.26 8.87 0.40
N ASN A 119 4.78 8.52 1.58
CA ASN A 119 5.77 9.32 2.29
C ASN A 119 6.97 9.63 1.40
N GLY A 120 7.43 10.89 1.42
CA GLY A 120 8.62 11.32 0.71
C GLY A 120 8.55 11.21 -0.81
N CYS A 121 7.37 10.98 -1.40
CA CYS A 121 7.17 10.95 -2.85
C CYS A 121 7.08 12.38 -3.41
N GLN A 122 8.20 13.12 -3.38
CA GLN A 122 8.29 14.57 -3.62
C GLN A 122 7.74 15.10 -4.96
N LYS A 123 7.52 14.21 -5.94
CA LYS A 123 6.99 14.58 -7.25
C LYS A 123 5.46 14.43 -7.35
N ILE A 124 4.81 13.91 -6.31
CA ILE A 124 3.35 13.83 -6.21
C ILE A 124 2.79 15.16 -5.70
N SER A 125 1.75 15.66 -6.36
CA SER A 125 1.00 16.86 -5.98
C SER A 125 -0.45 16.55 -5.64
N ASP A 126 -1.24 17.58 -5.32
CA ASP A 126 -2.70 17.48 -5.11
C ASP A 126 -3.40 16.74 -6.26
N SER A 127 -2.94 16.92 -7.51
CA SER A 127 -3.51 16.26 -8.68
C SER A 127 -3.24 14.75 -8.72
N GLY A 128 -2.08 14.30 -8.24
CA GLY A 128 -1.78 12.88 -8.09
C GLY A 128 -2.60 12.25 -6.97
N ILE A 129 -2.74 12.96 -5.85
CA ILE A 129 -3.58 12.52 -4.73
C ILE A 129 -5.05 12.41 -5.16
N GLU A 130 -5.59 13.39 -5.87
CA GLU A 130 -6.94 13.31 -6.43
C GLU A 130 -7.11 12.06 -7.30
N ALA A 131 -6.18 11.83 -8.22
CA ALA A 131 -6.24 10.72 -9.15
C ALA A 131 -6.26 9.35 -8.45
N ILE A 132 -5.43 9.14 -7.42
CA ILE A 132 -5.39 7.85 -6.72
C ILE A 132 -6.53 7.70 -5.71
N THR A 133 -6.93 8.77 -5.02
CA THR A 133 -7.99 8.68 -3.99
C THR A 133 -9.37 8.49 -4.59
N SER A 134 -9.64 9.03 -5.79
CA SER A 134 -10.96 8.91 -6.44
C SER A 134 -11.38 7.48 -6.77
N ILE A 135 -10.43 6.52 -6.74
CA ILE A 135 -10.65 5.11 -7.04
C ILE A 135 -10.44 4.20 -5.82
N CYS A 136 -10.22 4.78 -4.63
CA CYS A 136 -9.95 4.06 -3.38
C CYS A 136 -11.05 4.32 -2.31
N PRO A 137 -12.30 3.88 -2.52
CA PRO A 137 -13.41 4.21 -1.61
C PRO A 137 -13.30 3.56 -0.22
N LYS A 138 -12.46 2.54 -0.07
CA LYS A 138 -12.24 1.80 1.19
C LYS A 138 -10.98 2.24 1.94
N LEU A 139 -10.33 3.32 1.50
CA LEU A 139 -9.09 3.79 2.12
C LEU A 139 -9.35 4.21 3.57
N LYS A 140 -8.53 3.68 4.48
CA LYS A 140 -8.60 3.92 5.93
C LYS A 140 -7.35 4.59 6.47
N ILE A 141 -6.20 4.25 5.89
CA ILE A 141 -4.89 4.71 6.34
C ILE A 141 -4.22 5.39 5.15
N ILE A 142 -3.84 6.66 5.32
CA ILE A 142 -3.03 7.35 4.32
C ILE A 142 -1.91 8.15 4.97
N SER A 143 -0.71 8.00 4.41
CA SER A 143 0.48 8.72 4.85
C SER A 143 1.09 9.44 3.65
N ILE A 144 1.16 10.77 3.74
CA ILE A 144 1.76 11.65 2.73
C ILE A 144 2.86 12.53 3.34
N TYR A 145 3.61 11.99 4.31
CA TYR A 145 4.67 12.72 5.00
C TYR A 145 5.67 13.36 4.04
N TRP A 146 6.05 14.59 4.36
CA TRP A 146 7.07 15.37 3.66
C TRP A 146 6.77 15.58 2.16
N ASN A 147 5.52 15.47 1.71
CA ASN A 147 5.18 15.80 0.33
C ASN A 147 5.04 17.32 0.17
N VAL A 148 6.08 17.99 -0.33
CA VAL A 148 6.14 19.47 -0.34
C VAL A 148 5.22 20.15 -1.36
N ARG A 149 4.64 19.37 -2.29
CA ARG A 149 3.75 19.86 -3.35
C ARG A 149 2.27 19.69 -3.03
N VAL A 150 1.92 19.19 -1.84
CA VAL A 150 0.53 19.08 -1.41
C VAL A 150 0.08 20.31 -0.62
N THR A 151 -1.19 20.67 -0.80
CA THR A 151 -1.86 21.80 -0.18
C THR A 151 -3.22 21.37 0.40
N ASP A 152 -4.01 22.32 0.90
CA ASP A 152 -5.38 22.03 1.35
C ASP A 152 -6.25 21.41 0.24
N ASP A 153 -5.88 21.57 -1.04
CA ASP A 153 -6.55 20.93 -2.16
C ASP A 153 -6.51 19.40 -2.05
N CYS A 154 -5.35 18.81 -1.69
CA CYS A 154 -5.23 17.38 -1.38
C CYS A 154 -6.26 16.94 -0.33
N ILE A 155 -6.44 17.73 0.73
CA ILE A 155 -7.41 17.43 1.78
C ILE A 155 -8.83 17.48 1.21
N ARG A 156 -9.18 18.48 0.40
CA ARG A 156 -10.51 18.54 -0.26
C ARG A 156 -10.77 17.28 -1.08
N HIS A 157 -9.77 16.76 -1.78
CA HIS A 157 -9.91 15.51 -2.54
C HIS A 157 -10.07 14.30 -1.62
N LEU A 158 -9.28 14.21 -0.54
CA LEU A 158 -9.39 13.13 0.45
C LEU A 158 -10.79 13.08 1.09
N VAL A 159 -11.27 14.19 1.65
CA VAL A 159 -12.59 14.23 2.32
C VAL A 159 -13.74 13.97 1.36
N LYS A 160 -13.57 14.31 0.08
CA LYS A 160 -14.55 14.01 -0.97
C LYS A 160 -14.59 12.52 -1.29
N ASN A 161 -13.43 11.90 -1.48
CA ASN A 161 -13.30 10.57 -2.10
C ASN A 161 -13.22 9.42 -1.07
N CYS A 162 -12.60 9.66 0.08
CA CYS A 162 -12.30 8.64 1.09
C CYS A 162 -12.92 9.07 2.42
N ARG A 163 -14.09 8.53 2.76
CA ARG A 163 -14.91 8.98 3.92
C ARG A 163 -14.57 8.31 5.25
N ASN A 164 -13.83 7.19 5.22
CA ASN A 164 -13.62 6.32 6.37
C ASN A 164 -12.15 6.28 6.81
N ILE A 165 -11.47 7.43 6.73
CA ILE A 165 -10.06 7.53 7.15
C ILE A 165 -10.02 7.50 8.69
N ILE A 166 -9.19 6.61 9.24
CA ILE A 166 -8.95 6.45 10.67
C ILE A 166 -7.52 6.84 11.07
N ASP A 167 -6.57 6.79 10.13
CA ASP A 167 -5.18 7.20 10.36
C ASP A 167 -4.69 8.06 9.19
N LEU A 168 -4.33 9.31 9.53
CA LEU A 168 -3.97 10.35 8.58
C LEU A 168 -2.65 11.00 8.98
N ASN A 169 -1.61 10.76 8.19
CA ASN A 169 -0.31 11.41 8.39
C ASN A 169 -0.03 12.43 7.28
N LEU A 170 -0.01 13.69 7.70
CA LEU A 170 0.21 14.90 6.90
C LEU A 170 1.49 15.65 7.32
N SER A 171 2.32 15.05 8.17
CA SER A 171 3.47 15.73 8.75
C SER A 171 4.48 16.18 7.68
N GLY A 172 5.10 17.33 7.90
CA GLY A 172 6.06 17.91 6.94
C GLY A 172 5.45 18.48 5.64
N CYS A 173 4.12 18.41 5.46
CA CYS A 173 3.41 19.04 4.35
C CYS A 173 3.25 20.54 4.59
N LYS A 174 4.16 21.35 4.02
CA LYS A 174 4.24 22.80 4.30
C LYS A 174 3.16 23.65 3.63
N GLY A 175 2.40 23.09 2.68
CA GLY A 175 1.32 23.78 1.98
C GLY A 175 -0.05 23.68 2.67
N LEU A 176 -0.12 23.02 3.83
CA LEU A 176 -1.35 22.86 4.60
C LEU A 176 -1.62 24.05 5.52
N THR A 177 -2.89 24.40 5.66
CA THR A 177 -3.37 25.47 6.54
C THR A 177 -4.51 25.00 7.44
N ASP A 178 -4.92 25.85 8.40
CA ASP A 178 -5.99 25.52 9.33
C ASP A 178 -7.33 25.26 8.62
N LYS A 179 -7.54 25.80 7.41
CA LYS A 179 -8.72 25.52 6.58
C LYS A 179 -8.80 24.06 6.17
N GLY A 180 -7.67 23.46 5.80
CA GLY A 180 -7.61 22.03 5.52
C GLY A 180 -7.95 21.21 6.76
N MET A 181 -7.46 21.63 7.94
CA MET A 181 -7.72 20.91 9.19
C MET A 181 -9.17 20.98 9.64
N GLN A 182 -9.85 22.10 9.39
CA GLN A 182 -11.30 22.20 9.61
C GLN A 182 -12.06 21.13 8.83
N LEU A 183 -11.73 20.93 7.55
CA LEU A 183 -12.36 19.88 6.72
C LEU A 183 -12.10 18.47 7.25
N VAL A 184 -10.88 18.20 7.73
CA VAL A 184 -10.52 16.93 8.38
C VAL A 184 -11.39 16.70 9.61
N ALA A 185 -11.47 17.68 10.52
CA ALA A 185 -12.25 17.60 11.75
C ALA A 185 -13.76 17.47 11.51
N GLU A 186 -14.29 18.12 10.47
CA GLU A 186 -15.70 18.03 10.09
C GLU A 186 -16.04 16.67 9.46
N THR A 187 -15.12 16.08 8.68
CA THR A 187 -15.42 14.88 7.89
C THR A 187 -15.12 13.59 8.63
N TYR A 188 -13.96 13.48 9.29
CA TYR A 188 -13.46 12.22 9.84
C TYR A 188 -13.77 12.10 11.34
N GLN A 189 -15.00 11.72 11.65
CA GLN A 189 -15.48 11.57 13.02
C GLN A 189 -14.86 10.35 13.74
N ASP A 190 -14.44 9.33 12.99
CA ASP A 190 -13.81 8.11 13.51
C ASP A 190 -12.27 8.16 13.41
N LEU A 191 -11.68 9.36 13.30
CA LEU A 191 -10.23 9.51 13.17
C LEU A 191 -9.54 9.14 14.49
N GLU A 192 -8.73 8.08 14.46
CA GLU A 192 -7.98 7.58 15.62
C GLU A 192 -6.58 8.20 15.71
N SER A 193 -5.98 8.53 14.57
CA SER A 193 -4.63 9.08 14.47
C SER A 193 -4.56 10.21 13.45
N LEU A 194 -4.05 11.36 13.89
CA LEU A 194 -3.74 12.51 13.04
C LEU A 194 -2.34 13.02 13.35
N ASN A 195 -1.45 12.99 12.37
CA ASN A 195 -0.11 13.57 12.48
C ASN A 195 0.05 14.77 11.55
N ILE A 196 0.19 15.95 12.16
CA ILE A 196 0.36 17.24 11.48
C ILE A 196 1.65 17.94 11.91
N THR A 197 2.61 17.19 12.48
CA THR A 197 3.89 17.74 12.95
C THR A 197 4.66 18.41 11.80
N SER A 198 5.35 19.52 12.08
CA SER A 198 6.15 20.26 11.07
C SER A 198 5.35 20.77 9.85
N THR A 199 4.04 20.98 10.01
CA THR A 199 3.21 21.75 9.08
C THR A 199 3.25 23.25 9.43
N ARG A 200 2.71 24.12 8.58
CA ARG A 200 2.63 25.57 8.84
C ARG A 200 1.30 25.99 9.48
N LEU A 201 0.74 25.14 10.33
CA LEU A 201 -0.54 25.40 10.98
C LEU A 201 -0.34 26.46 12.07
N PHE A 202 -1.18 27.49 12.04
CA PHE A 202 -1.24 28.49 13.09
C PHE A 202 -2.44 28.11 13.95
N ILE A 203 -2.26 27.08 14.80
CA ILE A 203 -3.31 26.70 15.74
C ILE A 203 -3.48 27.87 16.74
N LYS A 204 -4.32 28.84 16.42
CA LYS A 204 -5.03 29.61 17.44
C LYS A 204 -6.08 28.65 17.99
N MET A 205 -5.76 28.02 19.10
CA MET A 205 -6.79 27.52 20.00
C MET A 205 -7.51 28.76 20.54
N ASP A 206 -8.51 29.26 19.82
CA ASP A 206 -9.50 30.13 20.44
C ASP A 206 -10.32 29.23 21.36
N VAL A 207 -9.98 29.32 22.65
CA VAL A 207 -10.61 28.64 23.79
C VAL A 207 -11.99 29.23 24.05
#